data_AF-A0A6A6XWW3-F1
#
_entry.id   AF-A0A6A6XWW3-F1
#
_cell.length_a   1.000
_cell.length_b   1.000
_cell.length_c   1.000
_cell.angle_alpha   90.00
_cell.angle_beta   90.00
_cell.angle_gamma   90.00
#
_symmetry.space_group_name_H-M   'P 1'
#
loop_
_entity.id
_entity.type
_entity.pdbx_description
1 polymer ?
#
loop_
_entity_poly.entity_id
_entity_poly.type
_entity_poly.pdbx_seq_one_letter_code
_entity_poly.pdbx_strand_id
1 'polypeptide(L)' 'VVSCNESDPRVDPSRYFNLSASSTSVVKTAGGRTGDAVNSLYAIDQATGIRMIVIVQHSG' A
#
# COMPACT_ATOMS: atom_id res chain seq x y z
N VAL A 1 0.23 3.28 -1.48
CA VAL A 1 1.21 2.33 -0.90
C VAL A 1 0.66 0.93 -1.02
N VAL A 2 1.44 -0.03 -1.52
CA VAL A 2 1.12 -1.47 -1.46
C VAL A 2 2.00 -2.09 -0.37
N SER A 3 1.40 -2.85 0.54
CA SER A 3 2.10 -3.43 1.70
C SER A 3 1.56 -4.80 2.07
N CYS A 4 2.26 -5.51 2.95
CA CYS A 4 1.82 -6.81 3.45
C CYS A 4 0.54 -6.68 4.29
N ASN A 5 -0.38 -7.65 4.13
CA ASN A 5 -1.62 -7.75 4.91
C ASN A 5 -1.45 -8.45 6.27
N GLU A 6 -0.22 -8.58 6.74
CA GLU A 6 0.05 -9.20 8.03
C GLU A 6 -0.29 -8.22 9.16
N SER A 7 -0.75 -8.76 10.29
CA SER A 7 -1.04 -7.98 11.50
C SER A 7 0.22 -7.66 12.32
N ASP A 8 1.41 -7.89 11.77
CA ASP A 8 2.67 -7.60 12.45
C ASP A 8 2.90 -6.07 12.52
N PRO A 9 2.99 -5.47 13.73
CA PRO A 9 3.22 -4.04 13.87
C PRO A 9 4.54 -3.54 13.28
N ARG A 10 5.50 -4.44 12.98
CA ARG A 10 6.77 -4.13 12.31
C ARG A 10 6.61 -3.86 10.82
N VAL A 11 5.49 -4.29 10.22
CA VAL A 11 5.24 -4.13 8.78
C VAL A 11 4.18 -3.07 8.48
N ASP A 12 3.68 -2.37 9.51
CA ASP A 12 2.70 -1.28 9.35
C ASP A 12 3.36 -0.03 8.75
N PRO A 13 3.03 0.34 7.49
CA PRO A 13 3.64 1.49 6.84
C PRO A 13 3.32 2.81 7.54
N SER A 14 2.20 2.90 8.27
CA SER A 14 1.81 4.15 8.96
C SER A 14 2.79 4.55 10.06
N ARG A 15 3.62 3.61 10.55
CA ARG A 15 4.64 3.86 11.57
C ARG A 15 5.94 4.42 11.02
N TYR A 16 6.20 4.22 9.72
CA TYR A 16 7.45 4.59 9.05
C TYR A 16 7.26 5.71 8.03
N PHE A 17 6.06 5.82 7.47
CA PHE A 17 5.69 6.86 6.53
C PHE A 17 4.66 7.78 7.19
N ASN A 18 4.82 9.09 7.02
CA ASN A 18 3.81 10.07 7.45
C ASN A 18 2.61 10.06 6.49
N LEU A 19 1.83 8.98 6.53
CA LEU A 19 0.70 8.76 5.63
C LEU A 19 -0.48 9.62 6.08
N SER A 20 -0.74 10.70 5.36
CA SER A 20 -1.99 11.43 5.53
C SER A 20 -3.12 10.67 4.83
N ALA A 21 -4.18 10.35 5.56
CA ALA A 21 -5.37 9.69 5.03
C ALA A 21 -6.05 10.52 3.91
N SER A 22 -5.79 11.82 3.84
CA SER A 22 -6.30 12.69 2.78
C SER A 22 -5.56 12.56 1.45
N SER A 23 -4.33 12.04 1.45
CA SER A 23 -3.47 12.01 0.26
C SER A 23 -2.94 10.62 -0.09
N THR A 24 -3.17 9.62 0.75
CA THR A 24 -2.51 8.33 0.58
C THR A 24 -3.46 7.15 0.82
N SER A 25 -3.63 6.36 -0.24
CA SER A 25 -4.32 5.08 -0.19
C SER A 25 -3.34 3.95 0.16
N VAL A 26 -3.73 3.05 1.06
CA VAL A 26 -2.97 1.86 1.41
C VAL A 26 -3.71 0.61 0.95
N VAL A 27 -3.07 -0.18 0.08
CA VAL A 27 -3.56 -1.48 -0.37
C VAL A 27 -2.73 -2.55 0.31
N LYS A 28 -3.39 -3.49 0.98
CA LYS A 28 -2.73 -4.61 1.67
C LYS A 28 -2.95 -5.91 0.91
N THR A 29 -1.87 -6.60 0.56
CA THR A 29 -1.89 -7.88 -0.13
C THR A 29 -0.98 -8.89 0.56
N ALA A 30 -1.11 -10.18 0.23
CA ALA A 30 -0.20 -11.19 0.75
C ALA A 30 1.24 -10.92 0.28
N GLY A 31 2.16 -10.67 1.22
CA GLY A 31 3.56 -10.36 0.90
C GLY A 31 3.80 -9.04 0.15
N GLY A 32 2.80 -8.13 0.10
CA GLY A 32 2.92 -6.86 -0.62
C GLY A 32 3.03 -7.02 -2.14
N ARG A 33 2.54 -8.15 -2.69
CA ARG A 33 2.57 -8.44 -4.12
C ARG A 33 1.72 -7.45 -4.89
N THR A 34 2.34 -6.79 -5.88
CA THR A 34 1.66 -5.84 -6.76
C THR A 34 0.63 -6.51 -7.67
N GLY A 35 0.86 -7.76 -8.08
CA GLY A 35 -0.05 -8.52 -8.94
C GLY A 35 -1.47 -8.58 -8.37
N ASP A 36 -1.58 -8.80 -7.05
CA ASP A 36 -2.88 -8.87 -6.35
C ASP A 36 -3.49 -7.47 -6.13
N ALA A 37 -2.71 -6.40 -6.27
CA ALA A 37 -3.12 -5.01 -6.04
C ALA A 37 -3.59 -4.29 -7.32
N VAL A 38 -3.40 -4.86 -8.52
CA VAL A 38 -3.61 -4.16 -9.79
C VAL A 38 -5.03 -3.59 -9.92
N ASN A 39 -6.06 -4.39 -9.60
CA ASN A 39 -7.45 -3.93 -9.69
C ASN A 39 -7.75 -2.77 -8.74
N SER A 40 -7.20 -2.82 -7.51
CA SER A 40 -7.34 -1.73 -6.55
C SER A 40 -6.58 -0.48 -6.99
N LEU A 41 -5.36 -0.64 -7.51
CA LEU A 41 -4.55 0.47 -8.01
C LEU A 41 -5.24 1.17 -9.19
N TYR A 42 -5.83 0.40 -10.10
CA TYR A 42 -6.62 0.95 -11.21
C TYR A 42 -7.82 1.75 -10.70
N ALA A 43 -8.61 1.20 -9.78
CA ALA A 43 -9.76 1.90 -9.20
C ALA A 43 -9.36 3.19 -8.46
N ILE A 44 -8.24 3.18 -7.72
CA ILE A 44 -7.72 4.36 -7.02
C ILE A 44 -7.22 5.41 -8.01
N ASP A 45 -6.51 5.00 -9.05
CA ASP A 45 -6.01 5.91 -10.08
C ASP A 45 -7.15 6.64 -10.81
N GLN A 46 -8.22 5.91 -11.17
CA GLN A 46 -9.40 6.52 -11.78
C GLN A 46 -10.13 7.50 -10.85
N ALA A 47 -10.12 7.26 -9.53
CA ALA A 47 -10.84 8.09 -8.57
C ALA A 47 -10.07 9.35 -8.15
N THR A 48 -8.75 9.23 -7.92
CA THR A 48 -7.94 10.29 -7.29
C THR A 48 -6.69 10.67 -8.07
N GLY A 49 -6.32 9.92 -9.11
CA GLY A 49 -5.07 10.08 -9.85
C GLY A 49 -3.85 9.70 -8.99
N ILE A 50 -3.18 8.60 -9.34
CA ILE A 50 -1.96 8.17 -8.67
C ILE A 50 -0.77 8.83 -9.35
N ARG A 51 0.00 9.63 -8.60
CA ARG A 51 1.29 10.18 -9.06
C ARG A 51 2.49 9.33 -8.67
N MET A 52 2.34 8.50 -7.65
CA MET A 52 3.42 7.69 -7.09
C MET A 52 2.88 6.41 -6.46
N ILE A 53 3.53 5.29 -6.77
CA ILE A 53 3.30 4.00 -6.12
C ILE A 53 4.55 3.63 -5.33
N VAL A 54 4.37 3.33 -4.05
CA VAL A 54 5.41 2.79 -3.17
C VAL A 54 5.02 1.37 -2.81
N ILE A 55 5.93 0.43 -3.03
CA ILE A 55 5.78 -0.99 -2.67
C ILE A 55 6.65 -1.25 -1.43
N VAL A 56 6.02 -1.77 -0.38
CA VAL A 56 6.68 -2.11 0.88
C VAL A 56 6.60 -3.62 1.07
N GLN A 57 7.77 -4.25 1.04
CA GLN A 57 7.95 -5.66 1.40
C GLN A 57 8.77 -5.73 2.68
N HIS A 58 8.70 -6.87 3.36
CA HIS A 58 9.50 -7.13 4.55
C HIS A 58 10.31 -8.41 4.37
N SER A 59 11.39 -8.49 5.13
CA SER A 59 12.12 -9.73 5.39
C SER A 59 11.70 -10.27 6.75
N GLY A 60 11.59 -11.61 6.86
CA GLY A 60 11.51 -12.29 8.15
C GLY A 60 12.79 -12.17 8.96
#